data_AF-W6NW76-F1
#
_entry.id   AF-W6NW76-F1
#
_cell.length_a   1.000
_cell.length_b   1.000
_cell.length_c   1.000
_cell.angle_alpha   90.00
_cell.angle_beta   90.00
_cell.angle_gamma   90.00
#
_symmetry.space_group_name_H-M   'P 1'
#
loop_
_entity.id
_entity.type
_entity.pdbx_description
1 polymer ?
#
loop_
_entity_poly.entity_id
_entity_poly.type
_entity_poly.pdbx_seq_one_letter_code
_entity_poly.pdbx_strand_id
1 'polypeptide(L)'
;MERITKYMHDLHIKGIFNQASYEEFVTSEAAMNARQFCYDGLQRMPMVSFGDLVYARTLDHFAGRIRADILSAQIANCKNTNKPGEMVERTRPPALKLDISIRNCTQHWILEDDHPFVKVDLLDLVLHWHEKRGTTPFQKITDLYRKILST
;
A
#
# COMPACT_ATOMS: atom_id res chain seq x y z
N MET A 1 -10.52 -5.42 -2.86
CA MET A 1 -11.76 -4.85 -2.28
C MET A 1 -12.57 -5.87 -1.48
N GLU A 2 -12.63 -7.13 -1.92
CA GLU A 2 -13.46 -8.17 -1.27
C GLU A 2 -13.36 -8.26 0.26
N ARG A 3 -12.14 -8.29 0.81
CA ARG A 3 -11.92 -8.34 2.27
C ARG A 3 -12.51 -7.14 3.01
N ILE A 4 -12.33 -5.94 2.49
CA ILE A 4 -12.86 -4.71 3.08
C ILE A 4 -14.39 -4.67 2.98
N THR A 5 -14.94 -5.11 1.86
CA THR A 5 -16.39 -5.20 1.67
C THR A 5 -17.04 -6.17 2.66
N LYS A 6 -16.44 -7.35 2.86
CA LYS A 6 -16.88 -8.34 3.87
C LYS A 6 -16.76 -7.79 5.28
N TYR A 7 -15.65 -7.11 5.59
CA TYR A 7 -15.47 -6.45 6.88
C TYR A 7 -16.52 -5.37 7.15
N MET A 8 -16.84 -4.52 6.16
CA MET A 8 -17.88 -3.49 6.26
C MET A 8 -19.26 -4.09 6.49
N HIS A 9 -19.57 -5.18 5.79
CA HIS A 9 -20.80 -5.94 6.00
C HIS A 9 -20.87 -6.50 7.43
N ASP A 10 -19.78 -7.07 7.95
CA ASP A 10 -19.73 -7.59 9.32
C ASP A 10 -19.89 -6.49 10.37
N LEU A 11 -19.28 -5.32 10.17
CA LEU A 11 -19.46 -4.16 11.05
C LEU A 11 -20.91 -3.67 11.05
N HIS A 12 -21.56 -3.68 9.88
CA HIS A 12 -22.95 -3.27 9.74
C HIS A 12 -23.90 -4.26 10.44
N ILE A 13 -23.71 -5.58 10.25
CA ILE A 13 -24.53 -6.59 10.93
C ILE A 13 -24.37 -6.50 12.44
N LYS A 14 -23.14 -6.27 12.92
CA LYS A 14 -22.84 -6.16 14.35
C LYS A 14 -23.26 -4.82 14.96
N GLY A 15 -23.70 -3.85 14.16
CA GLY A 15 -24.11 -2.52 14.63
C GLY A 15 -22.97 -1.67 15.20
N ILE A 16 -21.71 -2.02 14.90
CA ILE A 16 -20.49 -1.36 15.41
C ILE A 16 -19.80 -0.51 14.36
N PHE A 17 -20.49 -0.23 13.25
CA PHE A 17 -19.95 0.59 12.18
C PHE A 17 -19.69 2.02 12.69
N ASN A 18 -18.43 2.47 12.58
CA ASN A 18 -18.02 3.81 12.96
C ASN A 18 -17.81 4.66 11.71
N GLN A 19 -18.67 5.67 11.53
CA GLN A 19 -18.62 6.59 10.41
C GLN A 19 -17.31 7.40 10.37
N ALA A 20 -16.77 7.82 11.52
CA ALA A 20 -15.53 8.60 11.57
C ALA A 20 -14.31 7.79 11.09
N SER A 21 -14.19 6.54 11.56
CA SER A 21 -13.12 5.64 11.11
C SER A 21 -13.25 5.28 9.63
N TYR A 22 -14.49 5.22 9.11
CA TYR A 22 -14.73 5.01 7.70
C TYR A 22 -14.28 6.21 6.85
N GLU A 23 -14.62 7.43 7.26
CA GLU A 23 -14.20 8.67 6.57
C GLU A 23 -12.68 8.86 6.59
N GLU A 24 -12.04 8.54 7.71
CA GLU A 24 -10.58 8.51 7.84
C GLU A 24 -9.97 7.52 6.84
N PHE A 25 -10.52 6.31 6.74
CA PHE A 25 -10.07 5.33 5.75
C PHE A 25 -10.23 5.82 4.31
N VAL A 26 -11.40 6.37 3.96
CA VAL A 26 -11.70 6.86 2.60
C VAL A 26 -10.75 7.97 2.16
N THR A 27 -10.31 8.81 3.09
CA THR A 27 -9.39 9.93 2.85
C THR A 27 -7.92 9.57 3.07
N SER A 28 -7.64 8.36 3.56
CA SER A 28 -6.27 7.89 3.82
C SER A 28 -5.41 7.83 2.57
N GLU A 29 -4.10 8.02 2.75
CA GLU A 29 -3.13 7.92 1.66
C GLU A 29 -3.16 6.53 0.97
N ALA A 30 -3.40 5.46 1.74
CA ALA A 30 -3.50 4.10 1.24
C ALA A 30 -4.70 3.92 0.28
N ALA A 31 -5.87 4.49 0.62
CA ALA A 31 -7.05 4.48 -0.24
C ALA A 31 -6.85 5.36 -1.49
N MET A 32 -6.24 6.53 -1.30
CA MET A 32 -5.95 7.50 -2.35
C MET A 32 -4.96 6.97 -3.40
N ASN A 33 -4.00 6.15 -3.00
CA ASN A 33 -2.99 5.56 -3.90
C ASN A 33 -3.43 4.25 -4.58
N ALA A 34 -4.66 3.78 -4.33
CA ALA A 34 -5.18 2.56 -4.94
C ALA A 34 -5.34 2.75 -6.46
N ARG A 35 -4.50 2.07 -7.26
CA ARG A 35 -4.50 2.16 -8.72
C ARG A 35 -5.70 1.50 -9.39
N GLN A 36 -6.28 0.49 -8.74
CA GLN A 36 -7.39 -0.26 -9.30
C GLN A 36 -8.31 -0.81 -8.20
N PHE A 37 -9.60 -0.60 -8.39
CA PHE A 37 -10.64 -1.19 -7.55
C PHE A 37 -11.20 -2.43 -8.24
N CYS A 38 -10.69 -3.60 -7.85
CA CYS A 38 -11.23 -4.90 -8.26
C CYS A 38 -12.04 -5.49 -7.10
N TYR A 39 -13.35 -5.60 -7.31
CA TYR A 39 -14.25 -6.44 -6.55
C TYR A 39 -14.81 -7.49 -7.53
N ASP A 40 -14.47 -8.75 -7.31
CA ASP A 40 -14.78 -9.89 -8.18
C ASP A 40 -15.82 -10.83 -7.55
N GLY A 41 -16.53 -10.36 -6.52
CA GLY A 41 -17.42 -11.18 -5.71
C GLY A 41 -18.57 -11.83 -6.49
N LEU A 42 -19.03 -11.23 -7.59
CA LEU A 42 -20.06 -11.80 -8.45
C LEU A 42 -19.61 -13.05 -9.21
N GLN A 43 -18.31 -13.21 -9.51
CA GLN A 43 -17.81 -14.36 -10.27
C GLN A 43 -17.45 -15.57 -9.39
N ARG A 44 -17.45 -15.41 -8.06
CA ARG A 44 -16.90 -16.40 -7.12
C ARG A 44 -17.90 -17.03 -6.17
N MET A 45 -19.13 -16.55 -6.09
CA MET A 45 -20.15 -17.13 -5.20
C MET A 45 -21.05 -18.10 -5.96
N PRO A 46 -21.05 -19.41 -5.62
CA PRO A 46 -22.10 -20.30 -6.12
C PRO A 46 -23.43 -19.83 -5.54
N MET A 47 -24.31 -19.31 -6.40
CA MET A 47 -25.64 -18.85 -6.00
C MET A 47 -26.57 -20.06 -5.88
N VAL A 48 -26.71 -20.58 -4.67
CA VAL A 48 -27.54 -21.77 -4.40
C VAL A 48 -28.86 -21.40 -3.73
N SER A 49 -28.94 -20.21 -3.13
CA SER A 49 -30.13 -19.72 -2.44
C SER A 49 -30.39 -18.23 -2.70
N PHE A 50 -31.62 -17.78 -2.41
CA PHE A 50 -31.97 -16.35 -2.42
C PHE A 50 -31.15 -15.55 -1.39
N GLY A 51 -30.79 -16.18 -0.26
CA GLY A 51 -29.93 -15.56 0.75
C GLY A 51 -28.55 -15.21 0.19
N ASP A 52 -27.97 -16.09 -0.63
CA ASP A 52 -26.67 -15.85 -1.29
C ASP A 52 -26.74 -14.67 -2.27
N LEU A 53 -27.87 -14.53 -2.97
CA LEU A 53 -28.10 -13.43 -3.89
C LEU A 53 -28.22 -12.08 -3.16
N VAL A 54 -28.96 -12.05 -2.05
CA VAL A 54 -29.08 -10.85 -1.20
C VAL A 54 -27.72 -10.49 -0.59
N TYR A 55 -26.96 -11.47 -0.12
CA TYR A 55 -25.62 -11.26 0.42
C TYR A 55 -24.64 -10.73 -0.64
N ALA A 56 -24.59 -11.35 -1.82
CA ALA A 56 -23.76 -10.89 -2.94
C ALA A 56 -24.08 -9.45 -3.35
N ARG A 57 -25.39 -9.13 -3.47
CA ARG A 57 -25.85 -7.77 -3.77
C ARG A 57 -25.48 -6.77 -2.69
N THR A 58 -25.55 -7.16 -1.42
CA THR A 58 -25.17 -6.29 -0.30
C THR A 58 -23.67 -5.99 -0.33
N LEU A 59 -22.85 -7.00 -0.61
CA LEU A 59 -21.42 -6.78 -0.80
C LEU A 59 -21.12 -5.90 -2.02
N ASP A 60 -21.78 -6.11 -3.16
CA ASP A 60 -21.64 -5.23 -4.33
C ASP A 60 -21.99 -3.78 -3.99
N HIS A 61 -23.06 -3.56 -3.23
CA HIS A 61 -23.44 -2.23 -2.75
C HIS A 61 -22.33 -1.58 -1.93
N PHE A 62 -21.77 -2.29 -0.94
CA PHE A 62 -20.66 -1.76 -0.14
C PHE A 62 -19.42 -1.52 -0.98
N ALA A 63 -19.06 -2.43 -1.88
CA ALA A 63 -17.91 -2.27 -2.76
C ALA A 63 -18.06 -1.02 -3.66
N GLY A 64 -19.27 -0.83 -4.21
CA GLY A 64 -19.62 0.35 -5.01
C GLY A 64 -19.55 1.65 -4.21
N ARG A 65 -20.11 1.65 -2.99
CA ARG A 65 -20.07 2.81 -2.09
C ARG A 65 -18.63 3.22 -1.74
N ILE A 66 -17.81 2.28 -1.29
CA ILE A 66 -16.41 2.57 -0.91
C ILE A 66 -15.63 3.11 -2.09
N ARG A 67 -15.82 2.52 -3.28
CA ARG A 67 -15.18 3.00 -4.51
C ARG A 67 -15.60 4.43 -4.84
N ALA A 68 -16.91 4.74 -4.78
CA ALA A 68 -17.43 6.06 -5.08
C ALA A 68 -16.93 7.11 -4.08
N ASP A 69 -16.89 6.78 -2.79
CA ASP A 69 -16.44 7.66 -1.72
C ASP A 69 -14.94 7.97 -1.88
N ILE A 70 -14.10 6.96 -2.17
CA ILE A 70 -12.66 7.18 -2.41
C ILE A 70 -12.43 8.02 -3.67
N LEU A 71 -13.14 7.73 -4.77
CA LEU A 71 -13.04 8.55 -5.99
C LEU A 71 -13.47 10.00 -5.73
N SER A 72 -14.50 10.20 -4.92
CA SER A 72 -14.99 11.54 -4.57
C SER A 72 -13.97 12.28 -3.72
N ALA A 73 -13.33 11.61 -2.75
CA ALA A 73 -12.22 12.17 -1.97
C ALA A 73 -11.01 12.50 -2.85
N GLN A 74 -10.66 11.63 -3.81
CA GLN A 74 -9.62 11.88 -4.81
C GLN A 74 -9.91 13.13 -5.63
N ILE A 75 -11.13 13.27 -6.15
CA ILE A 75 -11.56 14.43 -6.94
C ILE A 75 -11.56 15.70 -6.09
N ALA A 76 -12.05 15.64 -4.85
CA ALA A 76 -12.05 16.77 -3.93
C ALA A 76 -10.62 17.26 -3.63
N ASN A 77 -9.69 16.34 -3.39
CA ASN A 77 -8.27 16.66 -3.23
C ASN A 77 -7.68 17.28 -4.50
N CYS A 78 -7.99 16.73 -5.69
CA CYS A 78 -7.55 17.32 -6.96
C CYS A 78 -8.09 18.75 -7.20
N LYS A 79 -9.31 19.05 -6.74
CA LYS A 79 -9.89 20.41 -6.81
C LYS A 79 -9.20 21.38 -5.84
N ASN A 80 -8.78 20.89 -4.67
CA ASN A 80 -8.01 21.67 -3.71
C ASN A 80 -6.54 21.88 -4.13
N THR A 81 -5.98 21.01 -4.98
CA THR A 81 -4.63 21.17 -5.56
C THR A 81 -4.50 22.21 -6.69
N ASN A 82 -5.57 22.96 -7.00
CA ASN A 82 -5.43 24.23 -7.74
C ASN A 82 -4.86 25.37 -6.87
N LYS A 83 -4.58 25.12 -5.59
CA LYS A 83 -3.57 25.87 -4.84
C LYS A 83 -2.19 25.33 -5.23
N PRO A 84 -1.20 26.18 -5.54
CA PRO A 84 0.12 25.70 -5.94
C PRO A 84 0.72 24.87 -4.81
N GLY A 85 0.77 23.54 -5.02
CA GLY A 85 1.69 22.61 -4.38
C GLY A 85 1.53 22.38 -2.88
N GLU A 86 0.53 21.58 -2.50
CA GLU A 86 0.79 20.52 -1.51
C GLU A 86 0.60 19.18 -2.20
N MET A 87 1.46 18.94 -3.20
CA MET A 87 1.95 17.59 -3.42
C MET A 87 2.48 17.18 -2.06
N VAL A 88 1.84 16.22 -1.37
CA VAL A 88 2.54 15.43 -0.35
C VAL A 88 3.87 15.15 -0.99
N GLU A 89 4.92 15.70 -0.38
CA GLU A 89 6.26 15.51 -0.84
C GLU A 89 6.37 14.00 -1.12
N ARG A 90 6.41 13.61 -2.41
CA ARG A 90 7.42 12.64 -2.82
C ARG A 90 8.61 13.23 -2.15
N THR A 91 8.98 12.72 -0.98
CA THR A 91 10.02 13.29 -0.14
C THR A 91 11.11 13.51 -1.14
N ARG A 92 11.31 14.79 -1.49
CA ARG A 92 12.35 15.11 -2.45
C ARG A 92 13.52 14.46 -1.74
N PRO A 93 14.20 13.44 -2.32
CA PRO A 93 15.26 12.75 -1.59
C PRO A 93 16.05 13.87 -0.98
N PRO A 94 16.08 13.97 0.37
CA PRO A 94 16.19 15.25 1.02
C PRO A 94 17.38 15.93 0.37
N ALA A 95 17.27 17.22 0.06
CA ALA A 95 18.37 17.97 -0.54
C ALA A 95 19.54 18.08 0.46
N LEU A 96 19.80 17.04 1.25
CA LEU A 96 21.12 16.55 1.54
C LEU A 96 21.95 16.76 0.28
N LYS A 97 22.86 17.73 0.38
CA LYS A 97 24.21 17.44 -0.06
C LYS A 97 24.59 16.14 0.62
N LEU A 98 24.32 15.02 -0.05
CA LEU A 98 24.88 13.74 0.30
C LEU A 98 26.37 13.95 0.11
N ASP A 99 27.06 14.18 1.21
CA ASP A 99 28.51 14.17 1.21
C ASP A 99 28.90 12.70 1.03
N ILE A 100 28.98 12.28 -0.23
CA ILE A 100 29.34 10.93 -0.61
C ILE A 100 30.83 10.79 -0.28
N SER A 101 31.11 10.41 0.96
CA SER A 101 32.45 10.00 1.34
C SER A 101 32.72 8.66 0.69
N ILE A 102 33.76 8.57 -0.14
CA ILE A 102 34.26 7.30 -0.70
C ILE A 102 34.53 6.28 0.42
N ARG A 103 34.88 6.78 1.62
CA ARG A 103 35.05 5.96 2.82
C ARG A 103 33.77 5.21 3.19
N ASN A 104 32.59 5.81 3.02
CA ASN A 104 31.30 5.17 3.30
C ASN A 104 30.97 4.06 2.27
N CYS A 105 31.58 4.08 1.09
CA CYS A 105 31.42 3.02 0.08
C CYS A 105 32.35 1.82 0.29
N THR A 106 33.32 1.93 1.20
CA THR A 106 34.35 0.90 1.47
C THR A 106 34.33 0.40 2.91
N GLN A 107 33.49 0.99 3.75
CA GLN A 107 33.28 0.53 5.12
C GLN A 107 32.41 -0.73 5.17
N HIS A 108 32.65 -1.54 6.19
CA HIS A 108 31.83 -2.71 6.50
C HIS A 108 30.54 -2.24 7.16
N TRP A 109 29.40 -2.56 6.55
CA TRP A 109 28.09 -2.17 7.03
C TRP A 109 27.34 -3.39 7.53
N ILE A 110 26.96 -3.35 8.81
CA ILE A 110 26.12 -4.36 9.44
C ILE A 110 24.78 -3.71 9.75
N LEU A 111 23.70 -4.31 9.26
CA LEU A 111 22.36 -3.97 9.69
C LEU A 111 22.06 -4.78 10.95
N GLU A 112 22.01 -4.11 12.10
CA GLU A 112 21.58 -4.70 13.37
C GLU A 112 20.18 -4.19 13.70
N ASP A 113 19.27 -5.10 14.04
CA ASP A 113 17.93 -4.79 14.50
C ASP A 113 17.53 -5.79 15.61
N ASP A 114 16.53 -5.47 16.40
CA ASP A 114 16.07 -6.30 17.51
C ASP A 114 15.42 -7.59 16.98
N HIS A 115 15.46 -8.67 17.79
CA HIS A 115 14.82 -9.94 17.45
C HIS A 115 13.37 -9.72 16.98
N PRO A 116 12.90 -10.27 15.83
CA PRO A 116 13.41 -11.43 15.09
C PRO A 116 14.31 -11.13 13.88
N PHE A 117 14.82 -9.92 13.72
CA PHE A 117 15.53 -9.54 12.52
C PHE A 117 17.01 -9.95 12.57
N VAL A 118 17.50 -10.46 11.44
CA VAL A 118 18.83 -11.05 11.27
C VAL A 118 19.89 -9.95 11.20
N LYS A 119 21.05 -10.17 11.84
CA LYS A 119 22.25 -9.36 11.58
C LYS A 119 22.71 -9.63 10.14
N VAL A 120 22.57 -8.64 9.27
CA VAL A 120 22.93 -8.79 7.84
C VAL A 120 24.17 -7.99 7.52
N ASP A 121 25.21 -8.68 7.02
CA ASP A 121 26.36 -8.07 6.38
C ASP A 121 25.97 -7.61 4.96
N LEU A 122 25.93 -6.30 4.76
CA LEU A 122 25.48 -5.73 3.49
C LEU A 122 26.49 -5.97 2.35
N LEU A 123 27.79 -6.07 2.65
CA LEU A 123 28.80 -6.35 1.62
C LEU A 123 28.67 -7.78 1.11
N ASP A 124 28.55 -8.73 2.03
CA ASP A 124 28.34 -10.14 1.69
C ASP A 124 27.04 -10.31 0.88
N LEU A 125 25.96 -9.66 1.30
CA LEU A 125 24.69 -9.72 0.60
C LEU A 125 24.78 -9.17 -0.83
N VAL A 126 25.44 -8.03 -1.03
CA VAL A 126 25.59 -7.41 -2.36
C VAL A 126 26.46 -8.26 -3.28
N LEU A 127 27.52 -8.89 -2.76
CA LEU A 127 28.37 -9.81 -3.54
C LEU A 127 27.61 -11.04 -4.05
N HIS A 128 26.66 -11.53 -3.26
CA HIS A 128 25.83 -12.68 -3.60
C HIS A 128 24.50 -12.31 -4.28
N TRP A 129 24.21 -11.01 -4.43
CA TRP A 129 23.01 -10.52 -5.07
C TRP A 129 23.22 -10.35 -6.58
N HIS A 130 22.50 -11.16 -7.37
CA HIS A 130 22.57 -11.08 -8.83
C HIS A 130 21.61 -10.02 -9.39
N GLU A 131 22.18 -9.01 -10.04
CA GLU A 131 21.40 -7.99 -10.73
C GLU A 131 20.62 -8.58 -11.93
N LYS A 132 19.35 -8.21 -12.03
CA LYS A 132 18.54 -8.49 -13.23
C LYS A 132 18.82 -7.44 -14.31
N ARG A 133 19.15 -7.89 -15.52
CA ARG A 133 19.38 -7.02 -16.70
C ARG A 133 18.17 -6.10 -16.94
N GLY A 134 18.46 -4.82 -17.19
CA GLY A 134 17.43 -3.83 -17.54
C GLY A 134 16.71 -3.19 -16.34
N THR A 135 17.20 -3.38 -15.11
CA THR A 135 16.63 -2.76 -13.91
C THR A 135 17.15 -1.35 -13.66
N THR A 136 16.27 -0.44 -13.27
CA THR A 136 16.66 0.92 -12.86
C THR A 136 17.34 0.90 -11.49
N PRO A 137 18.19 1.89 -11.15
CA PRO A 137 18.84 1.96 -9.83
C PRO A 137 17.86 1.86 -8.66
N PHE A 138 16.66 2.44 -8.80
CA PHE A 138 15.60 2.35 -7.79
C PHE A 138 15.08 0.92 -7.62
N GLN A 139 14.89 0.19 -8.73
CA GLN A 139 14.47 -1.21 -8.70
C GLN A 139 15.55 -2.09 -8.06
N LYS A 140 16.83 -1.82 -8.32
CA LYS A 140 17.96 -2.51 -7.69
C LYS A 140 17.95 -2.35 -6.17
N ILE A 141 17.80 -1.12 -5.68
CA ILE A 141 17.72 -0.81 -4.24
C ILE A 141 16.49 -1.48 -3.62
N THR A 142 15.34 -1.41 -4.29
CA THR A 142 14.09 -2.02 -3.80
C THR A 142 14.19 -3.54 -3.71
N ASP A 143 14.80 -4.19 -4.71
CA ASP A 143 14.98 -5.63 -4.74
C ASP A 143 16.01 -6.10 -3.70
N LEU A 144 17.08 -5.33 -3.48
CA LEU A 144 18.05 -5.58 -2.41
C LEU A 144 17.37 -5.45 -1.03
N TYR A 145 16.56 -4.40 -0.82
CA TYR A 145 15.81 -4.22 0.42
C TYR A 145 14.84 -5.37 0.70
N ARG A 146 14.11 -5.83 -0.32
CA ARG A 146 13.25 -7.04 -0.20
C ARG A 146 14.05 -8.27 0.16
N LYS A 147 15.27 -8.42 -0.39
CA LYS A 147 16.15 -9.55 -0.08
C LYS A 147 16.56 -9.53 1.39
N ILE A 148 16.95 -8.38 1.93
CA ILE A 148 17.28 -8.19 3.35
C ILE A 148 16.12 -8.61 4.25
N LEU A 149 14.89 -8.17 3.92
CA LEU A 149 13.69 -8.50 4.70
C LEU A 149 13.23 -9.97 4.59
N SER A 150 13.80 -10.74 3.65
CA SER A 150 13.46 -12.14 3.42
C SER A 150 14.47 -13.12 4.02
N THR A 151 15.58 -12.61 4.55
CA THR A 151 16.61 -13.34 5.29
C THR A 151 16.26 -13.40 6.77
#